data_AF-X0ZPL4-F1
#
_entry.id   AF-X0ZPL4-F1
#
_cell.length_a   1.000
_cell.length_b   1.000
_cell.length_c   1.000
_cell.angle_alpha   90.00
_cell.angle_beta   90.00
_cell.angle_gamma   90.00
#
_symmetry.space_group_name_H-M   'P 1'
#
loop_
_entity.id
_entity.type
_entity.pdbx_description
1 polymer ?
#
loop_
_entity_poly.entity_id
_entity_poly.type
_entity_poly.pdbx_seq_one_letter_code
_entity_poly.pdbx_strand_id
1 'polypeptide(L)'
;GLLLSIVFITPAFAEGWHYNWHTGKMDKVLDKADEISLEDVMSYYGDPPYASPPSVQSALDELGASHTTVTALYLLLDASNDPITGDLWVNADISASNVAVTHGFSIADKYSTVTTFTSAGINAAIDALGVEGGEVYLPEGTYAITAEIDIDANYTTLTGSGWGTILDSSASQAYGHVINFNAHEYITIQNLQIIGNRGGGAANDLINTGISDYCLIQGCFFSSGDD
;
A
#
# COMPACT_ATOMS: atom_id res chain seq x y z
N GLY A 1 5.95 -38.48 8.26
CA GLY A 1 7.32 -38.16 7.82
C GLY A 1 7.18 -37.38 6.54
N LEU A 2 7.83 -36.21 6.43
CA LEU A 2 7.82 -35.41 5.21
C LEU A 2 8.54 -36.17 4.09
N LEU A 3 7.85 -36.46 3.00
CA LEU A 3 8.45 -36.91 1.74
C LEU A 3 8.74 -35.67 0.90
N LEU A 4 10.01 -35.26 0.85
CA LEU A 4 10.48 -34.22 -0.05
C LEU A 4 10.75 -34.86 -1.42
N SER A 5 9.83 -34.71 -2.38
CA SER A 5 10.07 -35.08 -3.77
C SER A 5 10.45 -33.83 -4.57
N ILE A 6 11.66 -33.82 -5.14
CA ILE A 6 12.13 -32.75 -6.03
C ILE A 6 12.01 -33.28 -7.46
N VAL A 7 11.13 -32.67 -8.26
CA VAL A 7 10.95 -33.01 -9.67
C VAL A 7 11.57 -31.90 -10.51
N PHE A 8 12.57 -32.25 -11.33
CA PHE A 8 13.18 -31.33 -12.29
C PHE A 8 12.52 -31.54 -13.66
N ILE A 9 11.78 -30.55 -14.15
CA ILE A 9 11.26 -30.55 -15.52
C ILE A 9 12.04 -29.50 -16.30
N THR A 10 12.78 -29.93 -17.33
CA THR A 10 13.44 -29.00 -18.26
C THR A 10 12.66 -28.97 -19.57
N PRO A 11 12.38 -27.79 -20.16
CA PRO A 11 11.59 -27.69 -21.38
C PRO A 11 12.35 -28.11 -22.65
N ALA A 12 13.66 -28.38 -22.56
CA ALA A 12 14.50 -28.61 -23.73
C ALA A 12 14.58 -30.07 -24.19
N PHE A 13 14.12 -31.03 -23.40
CA PHE A 13 14.10 -32.44 -23.79
C PHE A 13 12.83 -33.09 -23.27
N ALA A 14 12.06 -33.72 -24.16
CA ALA A 14 10.90 -34.56 -23.82
C ALA A 14 11.32 -35.88 -23.14
N GLU A 15 12.33 -35.82 -22.28
CA GLU A 15 12.88 -36.95 -21.54
C GLU A 15 12.84 -36.61 -20.05
N GLY A 16 11.89 -37.19 -19.33
CA GLY A 16 11.81 -37.10 -17.88
C GLY A 16 12.88 -37.96 -17.22
N TRP A 17 13.74 -37.36 -16.41
CA TRP A 17 14.70 -38.06 -15.56
C TRP A 17 14.24 -37.93 -14.12
N HIS A 18 14.09 -39.06 -13.41
CA HIS A 18 13.81 -39.04 -11.97
C HIS A 18 15.04 -39.52 -11.21
N TYR A 19 15.37 -38.80 -10.14
CA TYR A 19 16.37 -39.27 -9.19
C TYR A 19 15.75 -40.30 -8.26
N ASN A 20 16.23 -41.53 -8.33
CA ASN A 20 15.77 -42.61 -7.48
C ASN A 20 16.57 -42.62 -6.18
N TRP A 21 15.96 -42.09 -5.13
CA TRP A 21 16.56 -41.96 -3.80
C TRP A 21 16.98 -43.30 -3.15
N HIS A 22 16.44 -44.44 -3.61
CA HIS A 22 16.83 -45.75 -3.09
C HIS A 22 18.11 -46.30 -3.73
N THR A 23 18.34 -45.95 -4.99
CA THR A 23 19.49 -46.43 -5.76
C THR A 23 20.60 -45.40 -5.87
N GLY A 24 20.31 -44.13 -5.53
CA GLY A 24 21.23 -43.01 -5.68
C GLY A 24 21.58 -42.73 -7.14
N LYS A 25 20.67 -43.04 -8.08
CA LYS A 25 20.91 -42.92 -9.52
C LYS A 25 19.77 -42.17 -10.20
N MET A 26 20.10 -41.49 -11.29
CA MET A 26 19.11 -40.96 -12.23
C MET A 26 18.60 -42.10 -13.10
N ASP A 27 17.31 -42.41 -12.97
CA ASP A 27 16.61 -43.36 -13.82
C ASP A 27 15.83 -42.59 -14.91
N LYS A 28 15.95 -43.00 -16.16
CA LYS A 28 15.19 -42.42 -17.28
C LYS A 28 13.76 -42.93 -17.18
N VAL A 29 12.78 -42.05 -16.95
CA VAL A 29 11.45 -42.51 -16.55
C VAL A 29 10.51 -42.83 -17.69
N LEU A 30 10.60 -42.22 -18.89
CA LEU A 30 10.01 -42.71 -20.16
C LEU A 30 10.07 -41.65 -21.28
N ASP A 31 9.85 -42.10 -22.51
CA ASP A 31 10.15 -41.44 -23.80
C ASP A 31 8.95 -40.71 -24.46
N LYS A 32 7.81 -40.53 -23.74
CA LYS A 32 6.62 -39.86 -24.30
C LYS A 32 5.89 -38.98 -23.29
N ALA A 33 5.55 -37.80 -23.79
CA ALA A 33 4.90 -36.69 -23.09
C ALA A 33 3.38 -36.89 -22.96
N ASP A 34 2.96 -37.84 -22.13
CA ASP A 34 1.59 -37.86 -21.61
C ASP A 34 1.63 -37.40 -20.14
N GLU A 35 0.68 -36.52 -19.77
CA GLU A 35 0.58 -35.92 -18.43
C GLU A 35 0.67 -36.99 -17.33
N ILE A 36 1.72 -36.90 -16.51
CA ILE A 36 1.88 -37.75 -15.32
C ILE A 36 0.87 -37.26 -14.26
N SER A 37 -0.04 -38.14 -13.84
CA SER A 37 -0.92 -37.85 -12.72
C SER A 37 -0.15 -37.97 -11.39
N LEU A 38 -0.53 -37.17 -10.39
CA LEU A 38 0.09 -37.20 -9.06
C LEU A 38 -0.04 -38.59 -8.38
N GLU A 39 -1.06 -39.37 -8.77
CA GLU A 39 -1.29 -40.73 -8.26
C GLU A 39 -0.24 -41.72 -8.79
N ASP A 40 0.22 -41.56 -10.04
CA ASP A 40 1.24 -42.42 -10.65
C ASP A 40 2.63 -42.23 -10.01
N VAL A 41 2.95 -41.01 -9.56
CA VAL A 41 4.21 -40.71 -8.87
C VAL A 41 4.23 -41.32 -7.47
N MET A 42 3.10 -41.29 -6.77
CA MET A 42 3.03 -41.77 -5.39
C MET A 42 2.88 -43.30 -5.28
N SER A 43 2.29 -43.98 -6.25
CA SER A 43 2.13 -45.45 -6.19
C SER A 43 3.43 -46.23 -6.38
N TYR A 44 4.50 -45.59 -6.89
CA TYR A 44 5.81 -46.22 -7.09
C TYR A 44 6.65 -46.31 -5.80
N TYR A 45 6.27 -45.57 -4.76
CA TYR A 45 6.95 -45.58 -3.46
C TYR A 45 6.24 -46.52 -2.49
N GLY A 46 6.49 -47.83 -2.63
CA GLY A 46 6.22 -48.78 -1.54
C GLY A 46 7.19 -48.51 -0.39
N ASP A 47 6.66 -48.26 0.81
CA ASP A 47 7.40 -47.96 2.05
C ASP A 47 8.71 -48.76 2.21
N PRO A 48 9.88 -48.10 2.30
CA PRO A 48 11.10 -48.79 2.72
C PRO A 48 11.97 -47.95 3.69
N PRO A 49 13.05 -48.54 4.26
CA PRO A 49 13.60 -48.16 5.55
C PRO A 49 14.52 -46.94 5.46
N TYR A 50 14.45 -46.09 6.49
CA TYR A 50 15.22 -44.87 6.73
C TYR A 50 16.73 -45.03 6.45
N ALA A 51 17.17 -44.71 5.23
CA ALA A 51 18.51 -44.19 4.99
C ALA A 51 18.40 -42.66 4.95
N SER A 52 19.28 -41.96 5.68
CA SER A 52 19.33 -40.51 5.70
C SER A 52 19.45 -39.98 4.26
N PRO A 53 18.56 -39.08 3.80
CA PRO A 53 18.55 -38.65 2.41
C PRO A 53 19.87 -37.94 2.06
N PRO A 54 20.48 -38.20 0.87
CA PRO A 54 21.60 -37.42 0.37
C PRO A 54 21.27 -35.92 0.35
N SER A 55 22.28 -35.07 0.55
CA SER A 55 22.09 -33.62 0.50
C SER A 55 21.72 -33.19 -0.92
N VAL A 56 20.87 -32.17 -1.04
CA VAL A 56 20.47 -31.59 -2.33
C VAL A 56 21.68 -31.26 -3.21
N GLN A 57 22.81 -30.87 -2.60
CA GLN A 57 24.06 -30.59 -3.29
C GLN A 57 24.63 -31.81 -4.02
N SER A 58 24.61 -32.99 -3.41
CA SER A 58 25.13 -34.21 -4.05
C SER A 58 24.32 -34.64 -5.28
N ALA A 59 23.00 -34.45 -5.26
CA ALA A 59 22.14 -34.70 -6.41
C ALA A 59 22.37 -33.67 -7.55
N LEU A 60 22.69 -32.42 -7.20
CA LEU A 60 23.05 -31.37 -8.17
C LEU A 60 24.42 -31.63 -8.80
N ASP A 61 25.40 -32.09 -8.02
CA ASP A 61 26.75 -32.38 -8.49
C ASP A 61 26.76 -33.57 -9.49
N GLU A 62 25.91 -34.58 -9.30
CA GLU A 62 25.75 -35.73 -10.21
C GLU A 62 25.10 -35.37 -11.57
N LEU A 63 24.32 -34.29 -11.63
CA LEU A 63 23.70 -33.79 -12.87
C LEU A 63 24.73 -33.17 -13.84
N GLY A 64 25.99 -32.97 -13.41
CA GLY A 64 27.08 -32.43 -14.24
C GLY A 64 26.81 -31.04 -14.81
N ALA A 65 25.76 -30.36 -14.32
CA ALA A 65 25.20 -29.20 -14.97
C ALA A 65 25.86 -27.93 -14.42
N SER A 66 26.97 -27.54 -15.04
CA SER A 66 27.60 -26.26 -14.72
C SER A 66 26.75 -25.05 -15.10
N HIS A 67 25.57 -25.22 -15.72
CA HIS A 67 24.51 -24.22 -15.91
C HIS A 67 23.21 -24.94 -16.35
N THR A 68 22.38 -25.41 -15.42
CA THR A 68 20.96 -25.67 -15.72
C THR A 68 20.13 -24.55 -15.14
N THR A 69 19.45 -23.81 -16.01
CA THR A 69 18.40 -22.89 -15.61
C THR A 69 17.25 -23.68 -15.01
N VAL A 70 17.16 -23.67 -13.68
CA VAL A 70 15.97 -24.12 -12.97
C VAL A 70 14.84 -23.17 -13.34
N THR A 71 13.94 -23.62 -14.20
CA THR A 71 12.85 -22.78 -14.74
C THR A 71 11.67 -22.67 -13.78
N ALA A 72 11.52 -23.64 -12.87
CA ALA A 72 10.59 -23.58 -11.77
C ALA A 72 11.08 -24.47 -10.62
N LEU A 73 10.98 -23.97 -9.39
CA LEU A 73 11.11 -24.76 -8.16
C LEU A 73 9.71 -24.84 -7.54
N TYR A 74 9.07 -26.00 -7.65
CA TYR A 74 7.81 -26.25 -6.97
C TYR A 74 8.09 -26.78 -5.56
N LEU A 75 7.90 -25.93 -4.56
CA LEU A 75 7.85 -26.37 -3.16
C LEU A 75 6.44 -26.94 -2.93
N LEU A 76 6.33 -28.25 -2.80
CA LEU A 76 5.10 -28.91 -2.37
C LEU A 76 4.92 -28.58 -0.87
N LEU A 77 4.04 -27.62 -0.59
CA LEU A 77 3.58 -27.36 0.77
C LEU A 77 2.65 -28.51 1.15
N ASP A 78 2.94 -29.15 2.29
CA ASP A 78 1.98 -30.04 2.93
C ASP A 78 0.64 -29.29 3.07
N ALA A 79 -0.47 -29.97 2.81
CA ALA A 79 -1.80 -29.39 2.90
C ALA A 79 -2.20 -29.02 4.35
N SER A 80 -1.33 -29.29 5.32
CA SER A 80 -1.36 -28.63 6.61
C SER A 80 -1.16 -27.13 6.38
N ASN A 81 -2.16 -26.34 6.74
CA ASN A 81 -2.13 -24.88 6.66
C ASN A 81 -1.08 -24.23 7.60
N ASP A 82 -0.01 -24.95 7.93
CA ASP A 82 1.00 -24.58 8.88
C ASP A 82 1.98 -23.59 8.21
N PRO A 83 2.27 -22.45 8.86
CA PRO A 83 3.25 -21.51 8.34
C PRO A 83 4.63 -22.18 8.29
N ILE A 84 5.34 -22.02 7.17
CA ILE A 84 6.74 -22.42 7.07
C ILE A 84 7.51 -21.58 8.08
N THR A 85 7.97 -22.19 9.18
CA THR A 85 8.75 -21.53 10.24
C THR A 85 10.26 -21.52 9.97
N GLY A 86 10.68 -21.84 8.75
CA GLY A 86 12.07 -21.85 8.32
C GLY A 86 12.40 -20.73 7.34
N ASP A 87 13.62 -20.22 7.41
CA ASP A 87 14.14 -19.24 6.45
C ASP A 87 14.14 -19.84 5.04
N LEU A 88 13.56 -19.12 4.06
CA LEU A 88 13.65 -19.47 2.66
C LEU A 88 15.03 -19.06 2.12
N TRP A 89 15.93 -20.03 1.95
CA TRP A 89 17.22 -19.78 1.32
C TRP A 89 17.10 -19.92 -0.19
N VAL A 90 17.17 -18.80 -0.88
CA VAL A 90 17.10 -18.67 -2.33
C VAL A 90 18.49 -18.31 -2.83
N ASN A 91 19.16 -19.24 -3.51
CA ASN A 91 20.52 -19.09 -4.03
C ASN A 91 20.60 -18.26 -5.33
N ALA A 92 19.58 -17.44 -5.60
CA ALA A 92 19.45 -16.66 -6.83
C ALA A 92 19.31 -15.18 -6.49
N ASP A 93 19.85 -14.36 -7.39
CA ASP A 93 19.64 -12.91 -7.41
C ASP A 93 18.13 -12.67 -7.61
N ILE A 94 17.40 -12.45 -6.51
CA ILE A 94 16.00 -12.06 -6.59
C ILE A 94 15.99 -10.61 -7.05
N SER A 95 15.81 -10.41 -8.35
CA SER A 95 15.44 -9.09 -8.86
C SER A 95 14.08 -8.72 -8.28
N ALA A 96 13.90 -7.44 -7.90
CA ALA A 96 12.71 -6.92 -7.23
C ALA A 96 11.37 -7.23 -7.95
N SER A 97 11.42 -7.65 -9.21
CA SER A 97 10.29 -8.14 -10.00
C SER A 97 9.69 -9.47 -9.53
N ASN A 98 10.42 -10.27 -8.75
CA ASN A 98 10.08 -11.67 -8.46
C ASN A 98 9.57 -11.91 -7.03
N VAL A 99 9.48 -10.87 -6.20
CA VAL A 99 8.93 -10.94 -4.84
C VAL A 99 7.81 -9.91 -4.70
N ALA A 100 6.56 -10.40 -4.70
CA ALA A 100 5.43 -9.61 -4.26
C ALA A 100 5.35 -9.69 -2.74
N VAL A 101 5.69 -8.59 -2.05
CA VAL A 101 5.37 -8.45 -0.62
C VAL A 101 3.89 -8.10 -0.53
N THR A 102 3.04 -9.12 -0.39
CA THR A 102 1.57 -8.94 -0.36
C THR A 102 1.06 -8.29 0.92
N HIS A 103 1.91 -8.15 1.94
CA HIS A 103 1.62 -7.43 3.19
C HIS A 103 2.46 -6.15 3.27
N GLY A 104 2.28 -5.26 2.29
CA GLY A 104 2.67 -3.88 2.49
C GLY A 104 1.84 -3.28 3.63
N PHE A 105 2.48 -2.56 4.55
CA PHE A 105 1.75 -1.66 5.44
C PHE A 105 1.14 -0.56 4.58
N SER A 106 -0.10 -0.74 4.13
CA SER A 106 -0.87 0.32 3.49
C SER A 106 -1.37 1.26 4.58
N ILE A 107 -0.49 2.15 5.03
CA ILE A 107 -0.94 3.35 5.74
C ILE A 107 -1.46 4.26 4.64
N ALA A 108 -2.78 4.45 4.54
CA ALA A 108 -3.33 5.41 3.60
C ALA A 108 -2.71 6.78 3.88
N ASP A 109 -2.12 7.41 2.87
CA ASP A 109 -1.59 8.77 3.02
C ASP A 109 -2.73 9.68 3.45
N LYS A 110 -2.66 10.20 4.69
CA LYS A 110 -3.62 11.18 5.24
C LYS A 110 -3.24 12.58 4.78
N TYR A 111 -3.04 12.73 3.48
CA TYR A 111 -2.58 13.97 2.86
C TYR A 111 -3.27 14.18 1.52
N SER A 112 -3.83 15.37 1.32
CA SER A 112 -4.56 15.75 0.11
C SER A 112 -4.08 17.12 -0.39
N THR A 113 -3.72 17.23 -1.66
CA THR A 113 -3.35 18.51 -2.28
C THR A 113 -4.52 19.05 -3.09
N VAL A 114 -4.93 20.29 -2.79
CA VAL A 114 -6.02 20.95 -3.53
C VAL A 114 -5.54 21.34 -4.92
N THR A 115 -6.26 20.87 -5.94
CA THR A 115 -5.99 21.19 -7.36
C THR A 115 -7.02 22.14 -7.97
N THR A 116 -8.12 22.39 -7.26
CA THR A 116 -9.22 23.25 -7.71
C THR A 116 -9.37 24.41 -6.73
N PHE A 117 -9.11 25.64 -7.18
CA PHE A 117 -8.93 26.80 -6.30
C PHE A 117 -10.27 27.45 -5.91
N THR A 118 -11.13 26.66 -5.26
CA THR A 118 -12.47 27.08 -4.82
C THR A 118 -12.82 26.40 -3.50
N SER A 119 -13.76 26.97 -2.74
CA SER A 119 -14.37 26.30 -1.56
C SER A 119 -14.75 24.83 -1.83
N ALA A 120 -15.38 24.54 -2.97
CA ALA A 120 -15.74 23.16 -3.34
C ALA A 120 -14.52 22.23 -3.54
N GLY A 121 -13.42 22.76 -4.09
CA GLY A 121 -12.18 22.01 -4.25
C GLY A 121 -11.48 21.72 -2.93
N ILE A 122 -11.62 22.63 -1.96
CA ILE A 122 -11.10 22.44 -0.60
C ILE A 122 -11.93 21.40 0.15
N ASN A 123 -13.25 21.52 0.15
CA ASN A 123 -14.14 20.55 0.81
C ASN A 123 -13.97 19.14 0.22
N ALA A 124 -13.85 19.02 -1.10
CA ALA A 124 -13.57 17.71 -1.72
C ALA A 124 -12.22 17.11 -1.27
N ALA A 125 -11.22 17.94 -0.97
CA ALA A 125 -9.94 17.48 -0.44
C ALA A 125 -10.02 17.07 1.04
N ILE A 126 -10.84 17.77 1.83
CA ILE A 126 -11.16 17.42 3.23
C ILE A 126 -11.91 16.08 3.26
N ASP A 127 -12.97 15.94 2.46
CA ASP A 127 -13.79 14.71 2.36
C ASP A 127 -12.92 13.49 2.02
N ALA A 128 -11.90 13.67 1.18
CA ALA A 128 -10.98 12.60 0.77
C ALA A 128 -10.12 12.05 1.91
N LEU A 129 -9.92 12.79 3.01
CA LEU A 129 -9.19 12.32 4.19
C LEU A 129 -10.00 11.28 5.00
N GLY A 130 -11.32 11.39 4.95
CA GLY A 130 -12.26 10.60 5.73
C GLY A 130 -12.24 10.92 7.22
N VAL A 131 -12.94 10.10 8.01
CA VAL A 131 -13.25 10.35 9.44
C VAL A 131 -12.04 10.40 10.38
N GLU A 132 -10.87 9.94 9.93
CA GLU A 132 -9.65 9.93 10.74
C GLU A 132 -8.86 11.25 10.64
N GLY A 133 -9.28 12.17 9.76
CA GLY A 133 -8.57 13.41 9.50
C GLY A 133 -7.28 13.21 8.70
N GLY A 134 -6.40 14.21 8.75
CA GLY A 134 -5.19 14.29 7.92
C GLY A 134 -4.83 15.73 7.59
N GLU A 135 -4.04 15.92 6.56
CA GLU A 135 -3.61 17.24 6.11
C GLU A 135 -4.11 17.55 4.70
N VAL A 136 -4.74 18.71 4.54
CA VAL A 136 -5.05 19.33 3.27
C VAL A 136 -4.03 20.44 3.01
N TYR A 137 -3.30 20.30 1.92
CA TYR A 137 -2.35 21.30 1.45
C TYR A 137 -2.93 22.14 0.32
N LEU A 138 -2.81 23.46 0.47
CA LEU A 138 -3.20 24.48 -0.49
C LEU A 138 -1.94 25.05 -1.15
N PRO A 139 -1.68 24.71 -2.43
CA PRO A 139 -0.69 25.43 -3.23
C PRO A 139 -0.97 26.94 -3.25
N GLU A 140 0.09 27.73 -3.46
CA GLU A 140 -0.02 29.18 -3.61
C GLU A 140 -1.06 29.57 -4.68
N GLY A 141 -1.89 30.57 -4.37
CA GLY A 141 -2.96 31.00 -5.25
C GLY A 141 -4.13 31.64 -4.50
N THR A 142 -5.06 32.21 -5.27
CA THR A 142 -6.31 32.77 -4.75
C THR A 142 -7.45 31.80 -4.97
N TYR A 143 -8.12 31.42 -3.88
CA TYR A 143 -9.21 30.48 -3.83
C TYR A 143 -10.53 31.25 -3.70
N ALA A 144 -11.44 31.04 -4.65
CA ALA A 144 -12.76 31.66 -4.60
C ALA A 144 -13.64 30.95 -3.56
N ILE A 145 -13.95 31.64 -2.47
CA ILE A 145 -14.75 31.10 -1.38
C ILE A 145 -16.18 31.62 -1.52
N THR A 146 -17.03 30.80 -2.14
CA THR A 146 -18.46 31.09 -2.37
C THR A 146 -19.39 30.29 -1.45
N ALA A 147 -18.82 29.36 -0.68
CA ALA A 147 -19.46 28.54 0.35
C ALA A 147 -18.48 28.34 1.50
N GLU A 148 -19.00 27.95 2.66
CA GLU A 148 -18.21 27.64 3.85
C GLU A 148 -17.25 26.47 3.57
N ILE A 149 -16.04 26.54 4.12
CA ILE A 149 -15.10 25.43 4.17
C ILE A 149 -15.38 24.65 5.45
N ASP A 150 -15.96 23.47 5.31
CA ASP A 150 -16.36 22.63 6.43
C ASP A 150 -15.25 21.61 6.73
N ILE A 151 -14.66 21.72 7.92
CA ILE A 151 -13.76 20.70 8.46
C ILE A 151 -14.57 19.84 9.42
N ASP A 152 -14.98 18.66 8.96
CA ASP A 152 -15.97 17.79 9.59
C ASP A 152 -15.39 16.58 10.34
N ALA A 153 -14.05 16.53 10.48
CA ALA A 153 -13.32 15.49 11.17
C ALA A 153 -12.24 16.06 12.10
N ASN A 154 -12.03 15.39 13.24
CA ASN A 154 -10.92 15.67 14.15
C ASN A 154 -9.57 15.42 13.47
N TYR A 155 -8.49 15.95 14.04
CA TYR A 155 -7.13 15.74 13.54
C TYR A 155 -6.92 16.24 12.10
N THR A 156 -7.67 17.26 11.70
CA THR A 156 -7.57 17.85 10.36
C THR A 156 -6.68 19.09 10.37
N THR A 157 -5.73 19.13 9.45
CA THR A 157 -4.85 20.28 9.22
C THR A 157 -5.14 20.88 7.85
N LEU A 158 -5.38 22.19 7.79
CA LEU A 158 -5.43 22.96 6.56
C LEU A 158 -4.19 23.85 6.48
N THR A 159 -3.26 23.50 5.59
CA THR A 159 -1.96 24.16 5.43
C THR A 159 -1.89 24.91 4.11
N GLY A 160 -1.65 26.22 4.16
CA GLY A 160 -1.22 26.99 2.98
C GLY A 160 0.28 26.98 2.73
N SER A 161 0.67 27.44 1.55
CA SER A 161 2.08 27.64 1.14
C SER A 161 2.70 28.93 1.68
N GLY A 162 2.08 29.57 2.67
CA GLY A 162 2.36 30.94 3.13
C GLY A 162 1.28 31.93 2.68
N TRP A 163 1.52 33.22 2.92
CA TRP A 163 0.52 34.29 2.66
C TRP A 163 0.14 34.49 1.19
N GLY A 164 0.87 33.88 0.23
CA GLY A 164 0.43 33.80 -1.17
C GLY A 164 -0.75 32.83 -1.39
N THR A 165 -1.11 32.04 -0.37
CA THR A 165 -2.32 31.20 -0.36
C THR A 165 -3.47 32.00 0.23
N ILE A 166 -4.41 32.43 -0.60
CA ILE A 166 -5.45 33.40 -0.24
C ILE A 166 -6.82 32.75 -0.35
N LEU A 167 -7.54 32.66 0.76
CA LEU A 167 -8.96 32.31 0.80
C LEU A 167 -9.76 33.61 0.66
N ASP A 168 -10.30 33.87 -0.52
CA ASP A 168 -11.00 35.12 -0.84
C ASP A 168 -12.52 34.92 -0.85
N SER A 169 -13.18 35.43 0.19
CA SER A 169 -14.64 35.47 0.30
C SER A 169 -15.22 36.86 0.01
N SER A 170 -14.43 37.83 -0.46
CA SER A 170 -14.88 39.21 -0.70
C SER A 170 -16.01 39.33 -1.73
N ALA A 171 -16.07 38.39 -2.68
CA ALA A 171 -17.14 38.30 -3.67
C ALA A 171 -18.34 37.46 -3.20
N SER A 172 -18.25 36.80 -2.05
CA SER A 172 -19.31 35.95 -1.52
C SER A 172 -20.44 36.79 -0.96
N GLN A 173 -21.66 36.54 -1.44
CA GLN A 173 -22.88 37.03 -0.80
C GLN A 173 -23.41 36.05 0.26
N ALA A 174 -22.73 34.92 0.47
CA ALA A 174 -23.19 33.87 1.36
C ALA A 174 -22.92 34.25 2.82
N TYR A 175 -23.99 34.20 3.62
CA TYR A 175 -24.10 34.60 5.02
C TYR A 175 -23.43 33.62 6.01
N GLY A 176 -22.26 33.05 5.68
CA GLY A 176 -21.56 32.04 6.48
C GLY A 176 -20.16 32.47 6.94
N HIS A 177 -19.46 31.59 7.63
CA HIS A 177 -18.04 31.75 7.94
C HIS A 177 -17.19 31.37 6.71
N VAL A 178 -15.92 31.75 6.68
CA VAL A 178 -15.01 31.23 5.62
C VAL A 178 -14.63 29.80 5.94
N ILE A 179 -14.30 29.51 7.20
CA ILE A 179 -13.97 28.18 7.68
C ILE A 179 -14.82 27.87 8.91
N ASN A 180 -15.38 26.66 8.98
CA ASN A 180 -16.12 26.16 10.12
C ASN A 180 -15.60 24.79 10.55
N PHE A 181 -15.38 24.64 11.85
CA PHE A 181 -15.01 23.38 12.49
C PHE A 181 -15.63 23.24 13.89
N ASN A 182 -16.86 23.72 14.05
CA ASN A 182 -17.59 23.63 15.32
C ASN A 182 -17.71 22.17 15.81
N ALA A 183 -17.38 21.94 17.08
CA ALA A 183 -17.44 20.64 17.76
C ALA A 183 -16.44 19.60 17.23
N HIS A 184 -15.29 20.06 16.73
CA HIS A 184 -14.17 19.21 16.28
C HIS A 184 -12.87 19.58 17.00
N GLU A 185 -12.06 18.58 17.35
CA GLU A 185 -10.83 18.75 18.13
C GLU A 185 -9.57 18.54 17.28
N TYR A 186 -8.46 19.11 17.76
CA TYR A 186 -7.13 18.95 17.13
C TYR A 186 -7.08 19.49 15.69
N ILE A 187 -7.80 20.58 15.43
CA ILE A 187 -7.81 21.25 14.13
C ILE A 187 -6.66 22.24 14.05
N THR A 188 -5.90 22.20 12.95
CA THR A 188 -4.86 23.20 12.67
C THR A 188 -5.16 23.95 11.40
N ILE A 189 -5.19 25.29 11.46
CA ILE A 189 -5.26 26.16 10.27
C ILE A 189 -3.98 26.98 10.25
N GLN A 190 -3.21 26.87 9.17
CA GLN A 190 -1.89 27.49 9.16
C GLN A 190 -1.41 28.01 7.80
N ASN A 191 -0.55 29.03 7.87
CA ASN A 191 0.26 29.54 6.77
C ASN A 191 -0.58 29.97 5.54
N LEU A 192 -1.69 30.67 5.76
CA LEU A 192 -2.57 31.18 4.71
C LEU A 192 -3.11 32.57 5.04
N GLN A 193 -3.70 33.23 4.04
CA GLN A 193 -4.44 34.47 4.19
C GLN A 193 -5.95 34.19 4.06
N ILE A 194 -6.75 34.86 4.89
CA ILE A 194 -8.21 34.88 4.76
C ILE A 194 -8.66 36.33 4.54
N ILE A 195 -9.42 36.54 3.46
CA ILE A 195 -10.03 37.82 3.11
C ILE A 195 -11.55 37.67 3.23
N GLY A 196 -12.13 38.38 4.19
CA GLY A 196 -13.58 38.47 4.37
C GLY A 196 -14.27 39.45 3.44
N ASN A 197 -15.60 39.52 3.56
CA ASN A 197 -16.45 40.48 2.87
C ASN A 197 -16.92 41.61 3.81
N ARG A 198 -16.00 42.50 4.19
CA ARG A 198 -16.27 43.66 5.07
C ARG A 198 -17.42 44.51 4.51
N GLY A 199 -18.48 44.68 5.31
CA GLY A 199 -19.67 45.45 4.92
C GLY A 199 -20.74 44.66 4.18
N GLY A 200 -20.61 43.33 4.08
CA GLY A 200 -21.61 42.42 3.52
C GLY A 200 -22.90 42.27 4.36
N GLY A 201 -22.94 42.85 5.57
CA GLY A 201 -24.14 42.94 6.41
C GLY A 201 -24.43 41.74 7.30
N ALA A 202 -23.50 40.79 7.44
CA ALA A 202 -23.59 39.66 8.35
C ALA A 202 -22.42 39.68 9.34
N ALA A 203 -22.74 39.67 10.64
CA ALA A 203 -21.81 39.69 11.76
C ALA A 203 -21.13 38.32 11.99
N ASN A 204 -20.64 37.70 10.93
CA ASN A 204 -20.03 36.39 11.01
C ASN A 204 -18.51 36.50 11.10
N ASP A 205 -17.94 35.68 11.97
CA ASP A 205 -16.49 35.47 12.06
C ASP A 205 -15.92 34.92 10.74
N LEU A 206 -14.66 35.24 10.44
CA LEU A 206 -13.92 34.56 9.38
C LEU A 206 -13.77 33.06 9.65
N ILE A 207 -13.63 32.68 10.92
CA ILE A 207 -13.46 31.30 11.36
C ILE A 207 -14.41 31.03 12.53
N ASN A 208 -15.27 30.04 12.38
CA ASN A 208 -16.11 29.54 13.48
C ASN A 208 -15.50 28.29 14.10
N THR A 209 -15.13 28.43 15.38
CA THR A 209 -14.61 27.32 16.19
C THR A 209 -15.68 26.69 17.07
N GLY A 210 -16.82 27.36 17.30
CA GLY A 210 -17.86 26.90 18.21
C GLY A 210 -17.33 26.36 19.55
N ILE A 211 -17.66 25.11 19.88
CA ILE A 211 -17.26 24.41 21.12
C ILE A 211 -16.03 23.50 20.97
N SER A 212 -15.11 23.85 20.08
CA SER A 212 -13.93 23.04 19.74
C SER A 212 -12.74 23.25 20.69
N ASP A 213 -12.01 22.17 20.97
CA ASP A 213 -10.83 22.15 21.86
C ASP A 213 -9.54 21.74 21.12
N TYR A 214 -8.38 22.10 21.70
CA TYR A 214 -7.04 21.74 21.20
C TYR A 214 -6.74 22.19 19.75
N CYS A 215 -7.39 23.26 19.30
CA CYS A 215 -7.20 23.80 17.96
C CYS A 215 -6.07 24.85 17.91
N LEU A 216 -5.40 24.96 16.77
CA LEU A 216 -4.30 25.88 16.53
C LEU A 216 -4.52 26.69 15.25
N ILE A 217 -4.49 28.02 15.38
CA ILE A 217 -4.50 28.95 14.25
C ILE A 217 -3.16 29.69 14.28
N GLN A 218 -2.29 29.44 13.31
CA GLN A 218 -0.92 29.97 13.33
C GLN A 218 -0.40 30.41 11.96
N GLY A 219 0.42 31.45 11.93
CA GLY A 219 1.00 31.94 10.67
C GLY A 219 -0.04 32.48 9.67
N CYS A 220 -1.27 32.76 10.12
CA CYS A 220 -2.35 33.24 9.27
C CYS A 220 -2.41 34.77 9.22
N PHE A 221 -2.82 35.32 8.07
CA PHE A 221 -3.13 36.74 7.91
C PHE A 221 -4.64 36.92 7.69
N PHE A 222 -5.26 37.79 8.47
CA PHE A 222 -6.70 38.06 8.40
C PHE A 222 -6.93 39.48 7.91
N SER A 223 -7.87 39.65 7.00
CA SER A 223 -8.28 40.97 6.51
C SER A 223 -9.75 41.00 6.16
N SER A 224 -10.35 42.18 6.24
CA SER A 224 -11.74 42.41 5.84
C SER A 224 -12.75 41.52 6.58
N GLY A 225 -12.45 41.11 7.82
CA GLY A 225 -13.44 40.54 8.75
C GLY A 225 -14.43 41.61 9.21
N ASP A 226 -15.62 41.19 9.65
CA ASP A 226 -16.63 42.10 10.24
C ASP A 226 -16.34 42.41 11.72
N ASP A 227 -15.41 41.69 12.35
CA ASP A 227 -15.01 41.81 13.76
C ASP A 227 -13.58 42.37 13.94
#